data_AF-A0A395HI08-F1
#
_entry.id   AF-A0A395HI08-F1
#
_cell.length_a   1.000
_cell.length_b   1.000
_cell.length_c   1.000
_cell.angle_alpha   90.00
_cell.angle_beta   90.00
_cell.angle_gamma   90.00
#
_symmetry.space_group_name_H-M   'P 1'
#
loop_
_entity.id
_entity.type
_entity.pdbx_description
1 polymer ?
#
loop_
_entity_poly.entity_id
_entity_poly.type
_entity_poly.pdbx_seq_one_letter_code
_entity_poly.pdbx_strand_id
1 'polypeptide(L)'
;MTYLYTRDPTTNRPNGLAALRYLGAHNGYHLDPCIASPGSPKGISDLLLFAAMALLRQMGCNYLSLGYEPFEELGTVEGLSSGLVERLTRSMYRYAFARLPIQGKKAYHDKFRPDAALERGLYLMFVSEGGAGLKKGLGGGVELVRQVVGVAHLANIRIRRVVWG
;
A
#
# COMPACT_ATOMS: atom_id res chain seq x y z
N MET A 1 17.46 11.62 -1.86
CA MET A 1 17.02 10.35 -1.24
C MET A 1 18.00 10.05 -0.12
N THR A 2 17.52 9.70 1.07
CA THR A 2 18.38 9.47 2.26
C THR A 2 18.24 8.02 2.70
N TYR A 3 19.35 7.38 3.07
CA TYR A 3 19.36 5.96 3.48
C TYR A 3 19.82 5.83 4.93
N LEU A 4 19.13 4.98 5.68
CA LEU A 4 19.53 4.57 7.02
C LEU A 4 19.82 3.07 6.97
N TYR A 5 20.87 2.63 7.63
CA TYR A 5 21.17 1.21 7.74
C TYR A 5 21.71 0.91 9.13
N THR A 6 21.44 -0.30 9.60
CA THR A 6 21.99 -0.82 10.85
C THR A 6 23.13 -1.77 10.53
N ARG A 7 24.10 -1.86 11.45
CA ARG A 7 25.18 -2.83 11.39
C ARG A 7 25.07 -3.78 12.56
N ASP A 8 25.35 -5.04 12.30
CA ASP A 8 25.49 -6.03 13.35
C ASP A 8 26.71 -5.68 14.22
N PRO A 9 26.57 -5.62 15.55
CA PRO A 9 27.65 -5.15 16.43
C PRO A 9 28.83 -6.13 16.50
N THR A 10 28.62 -7.41 16.19
CA THR A 10 29.66 -8.45 16.27
C THR A 10 30.42 -8.57 14.96
N THR A 11 29.72 -8.55 13.82
CA THR A 11 30.29 -8.77 12.49
C THR A 11 30.55 -7.47 11.73
N ASN A 12 30.01 -6.34 12.20
CA ASN A 12 30.03 -5.02 11.56
C ASN A 12 29.41 -4.98 10.15
N ARG A 13 28.67 -6.04 9.77
CA ARG A 13 28.00 -6.13 8.47
C ARG A 13 26.63 -5.44 8.51
N PRO A 14 26.18 -4.82 7.41
CA PRO A 14 24.82 -4.31 7.32
C PRO A 14 23.78 -5.41 7.58
N ASN A 15 22.82 -5.16 8.46
CA ASN A 15 21.76 -6.12 8.81
C ASN A 15 20.34 -5.54 8.71
N GLY A 16 20.20 -4.31 8.24
CA GLY A 16 18.93 -3.66 7.96
C GLY A 16 19.12 -2.40 7.11
N LEU A 17 18.09 -2.03 6.36
CA LEU A 17 18.09 -0.87 5.47
C LEU A 17 16.72 -0.20 5.49
N ALA A 18 16.72 1.12 5.57
CA ALA A 18 15.57 1.95 5.29
C ALA A 18 15.93 3.09 4.33
N ALA A 19 14.96 3.55 3.54
CA ALA A 19 15.12 4.72 2.69
C ALA A 19 14.03 5.76 2.93
N LEU A 20 14.43 7.03 2.97
CA LEU A 20 13.58 8.19 3.03
C LEU A 20 13.52 8.82 1.64
N ARG A 21 12.35 8.70 1.02
CA ARG A 21 12.02 9.34 -0.26
C ARG A 21 11.28 10.64 0.01
N TYR A 22 11.80 11.75 -0.51
CA TYR A 22 11.12 13.05 -0.38
C TYR A 22 9.80 13.04 -1.15
N LEU A 23 8.71 13.49 -0.53
CA LEU A 23 7.39 13.54 -1.15
C LEU A 23 7.01 14.93 -1.67
N GLY A 24 7.71 15.99 -1.28
CA GLY A 24 7.33 17.37 -1.57
C GLY A 24 6.15 17.88 -0.74
N ALA A 25 5.09 17.07 -0.59
CA ALA A 25 3.95 17.36 0.27
C ALA A 25 4.39 17.49 1.74
N HIS A 26 3.93 18.55 2.43
CA HIS A 26 4.25 18.87 3.83
C HIS A 26 5.75 18.91 4.16
N ASN A 27 6.61 19.14 3.16
CA ASN A 27 8.06 18.99 3.29
C ASN A 27 8.47 17.62 3.89
N GLY A 28 7.68 16.59 3.59
CA GLY A 28 7.71 15.30 4.25
C GLY A 28 8.42 14.20 3.47
N TYR A 29 8.59 13.06 4.14
CA TYR A 29 9.27 11.89 3.56
C TYR A 29 8.39 10.64 3.65
N HIS A 30 8.61 9.73 2.71
CA HIS A 30 8.07 8.38 2.72
C HIS A 30 9.16 7.38 3.10
N LEU A 31 8.86 6.49 4.04
CA LEU A 31 9.75 5.42 4.46
C LEU A 31 9.49 4.16 3.61
N ASP A 32 10.31 3.93 2.59
CA ASP A 32 10.26 2.73 1.76
C ASP A 32 11.56 2.53 0.95
N PRO A 33 12.24 1.38 1.05
CA PRO A 33 11.91 0.23 1.91
C PRO A 33 12.20 0.49 3.40
N CYS A 34 11.71 -0.38 4.28
CA CYS A 34 12.17 -0.52 5.67
C CYS A 34 12.27 -2.02 6.02
N ILE A 35 13.48 -2.58 5.88
CA ILE A 35 13.70 -4.02 5.86
C ILE A 35 14.83 -4.43 6.80
N ALA A 36 14.68 -5.61 7.38
CA ALA A 36 15.71 -6.30 8.13
C ALA A 36 16.25 -7.48 7.30
N SER A 37 17.56 -7.75 7.41
CA SER A 37 18.18 -8.89 6.75
C SER A 37 17.64 -10.21 7.31
N PRO A 38 17.49 -11.28 6.51
CA PRO A 38 17.18 -12.60 7.04
C PRO A 38 18.16 -13.00 8.15
N GLY A 39 17.62 -13.52 9.26
CA GLY A 39 18.42 -13.93 10.43
C GLY A 39 18.90 -12.79 11.33
N SER A 40 18.57 -11.52 11.03
CA SER A 40 18.90 -10.41 11.92
C SER A 40 18.17 -10.54 13.27
N PRO A 41 18.66 -9.89 14.34
CA PRO A 41 17.91 -9.75 15.58
C PRO A 41 16.50 -9.20 15.35
N LYS A 42 15.55 -9.58 16.20
CA LYS A 42 14.19 -9.01 16.17
C LYS A 42 14.25 -7.52 16.47
N GLY A 43 13.40 -6.73 15.80
CA GLY A 43 13.27 -5.29 16.05
C GLY A 43 14.15 -4.37 15.20
N ILE A 44 14.93 -4.88 14.23
CA ILE A 44 15.76 -4.04 13.35
C ILE A 44 14.93 -3.02 12.56
N SER A 45 13.79 -3.43 12.00
CA SER A 45 12.89 -2.50 11.30
C SER A 45 12.27 -1.45 12.22
N ASP A 46 12.01 -1.78 13.49
CA ASP A 46 11.55 -0.80 14.48
C ASP A 46 12.63 0.23 14.80
N LEU A 47 13.87 -0.24 14.98
CA LEU A 47 15.04 0.61 15.21
C LEU A 47 15.27 1.56 14.02
N LEU A 48 15.15 1.05 12.79
CA LEU A 48 15.26 1.86 11.57
C LEU A 48 14.18 2.94 11.50
N LEU A 49 12.92 2.58 11.78
CA LEU A 49 11.81 3.55 11.80
C LEU A 49 12.01 4.60 12.90
N PHE A 50 12.42 4.20 14.10
CA PHE A 50 12.73 5.14 15.17
C PHE A 50 13.89 6.08 14.80
N ALA A 51 14.97 5.54 14.24
CA ALA A 51 16.09 6.34 13.75
C ALA A 51 15.68 7.32 12.65
N ALA A 52 14.79 6.89 11.75
CA ALA A 52 14.25 7.75 10.71
C ALA A 52 13.43 8.92 11.30
N MET A 53 12.55 8.66 12.27
CA MET A 53 11.80 9.70 12.97
C MET A 53 12.72 10.69 13.70
N ALA A 54 13.74 10.19 14.40
CA ALA A 54 14.72 11.02 15.10
C ALA A 54 15.50 11.92 14.13
N LEU A 55 15.95 11.36 13.01
CA LEU A 55 16.65 12.11 11.96
C LEU A 55 15.75 13.19 11.35
N LEU A 56 14.51 12.85 10.99
CA LEU A 56 13.56 13.81 10.43
C LEU A 56 13.27 14.96 11.39
N ARG A 57 13.09 14.65 12.69
CA ARG A 57 12.90 15.65 13.73
C ARG A 57 14.09 16.59 13.84
N GLN A 58 15.32 16.08 13.77
CA GLN A 58 16.54 16.90 13.78
C GLN A 58 16.63 17.81 12.54
N MET A 59 16.12 17.36 11.39
CA MET A 59 16.03 18.16 10.17
C MET A 59 14.83 19.12 10.16
N GLY A 60 14.06 19.22 11.24
CA GLY A 60 12.86 20.06 11.32
C GLY A 60 11.67 19.55 10.50
N CYS A 61 11.71 18.29 10.06
CA CYS A 61 10.63 17.65 9.33
C CYS A 61 9.68 16.92 10.30
N ASN A 62 8.41 17.33 10.29
CA ASN A 62 7.38 16.79 11.17
C ASN A 62 6.38 15.86 10.44
N TYR A 63 6.67 15.47 9.20
CA TYR A 63 5.82 14.59 8.40
C TYR A 63 6.58 13.37 7.88
N LEU A 64 6.10 12.18 8.25
CA LEU A 64 6.59 10.89 7.77
C LEU A 64 5.41 10.02 7.32
N SER A 65 5.42 9.58 6.06
CA SER A 65 4.46 8.60 5.55
C SER A 65 5.04 7.19 5.65
N LEU A 66 4.30 6.30 6.32
CA LEU A 66 4.61 4.87 6.42
C LEU A 66 4.06 4.05 5.24
N GLY A 67 3.50 4.73 4.23
CA GLY A 67 2.79 4.11 3.11
C GLY A 67 1.30 3.96 3.38
N TYR A 68 0.67 3.03 2.67
CA TYR A 68 -0.76 2.77 2.77
C TYR A 68 -1.05 1.46 3.51
N GLU A 69 -2.11 1.48 4.31
CA GLU A 69 -2.81 0.29 4.77
C GLU A 69 -4.07 0.14 3.91
N PRO A 70 -4.29 -0.99 3.22
CA PRO A 70 -5.53 -1.18 2.50
C PRO A 70 -6.65 -1.57 3.48
N PHE A 71 -7.85 -1.06 3.24
CA PHE A 71 -9.01 -1.36 4.07
C PHE A 71 -9.40 -2.84 3.99
N GLU A 72 -9.91 -3.42 5.08
CA GLU A 72 -10.42 -4.81 5.08
C GLU A 72 -11.59 -4.98 4.10
N GLU A 73 -12.41 -3.94 3.99
CA GLU A 73 -13.49 -3.85 3.01
C GLU A 73 -13.28 -2.62 2.13
N LEU A 74 -13.64 -2.73 0.85
CA LEU A 74 -13.62 -1.57 -0.02
C LEU A 74 -14.61 -0.53 0.52
N GLY A 75 -14.21 0.74 0.59
CA GLY A 75 -15.09 1.82 1.04
C GLY A 75 -16.21 2.12 0.03
N THR A 76 -16.49 3.41 -0.15
CA THR A 76 -17.50 3.87 -1.11
C THR A 76 -17.07 3.49 -2.53
N VAL A 77 -18.01 2.91 -3.30
CA VAL A 77 -17.84 2.59 -4.72
C VAL A 77 -18.79 3.47 -5.50
N GLU A 78 -18.24 4.38 -6.29
CA GLU A 78 -19.03 5.33 -7.08
C GLU A 78 -18.80 5.10 -8.58
N GLY A 79 -19.75 5.50 -9.41
CA GLY A 79 -19.61 5.46 -10.88
C GLY A 79 -19.80 4.09 -11.54
N LEU A 80 -20.16 3.03 -10.79
CA LEU A 80 -20.49 1.73 -11.39
C LEU A 80 -21.94 1.69 -11.88
N SER A 81 -22.13 1.20 -13.11
CA SER A 81 -23.42 1.20 -13.80
C SER A 81 -24.44 0.18 -13.27
N SER A 82 -24.04 -0.76 -12.40
CA SER A 82 -24.96 -1.73 -11.79
C SER A 82 -24.47 -2.28 -10.44
N GLY A 83 -25.40 -2.55 -9.52
CA GLY A 83 -25.10 -3.14 -8.22
C GLY A 83 -24.53 -4.57 -8.29
N LEU A 84 -24.72 -5.26 -9.41
CA LEU A 84 -24.13 -6.59 -9.66
C LEU A 84 -22.62 -6.48 -9.90
N VAL A 85 -22.21 -5.44 -10.65
CA VAL A 85 -20.80 -5.12 -10.91
C VAL A 85 -20.11 -4.61 -9.64
N GLU A 86 -20.82 -3.84 -8.80
CA GLU A 86 -20.31 -3.44 -7.49
C GLU A 86 -20.04 -4.65 -6.59
N ARG A 87 -21.00 -5.59 -6.48
CA ARG A 87 -20.83 -6.82 -5.68
C ARG A 87 -19.65 -7.66 -6.16
N LEU A 88 -19.48 -7.79 -7.48
CA LEU A 88 -18.34 -8.52 -8.06
C LEU A 88 -17.01 -7.83 -7.72
N THR A 89 -16.95 -6.50 -7.84
CA THR A 89 -15.76 -5.69 -7.53
C THR A 89 -15.35 -5.85 -6.07
N ARG A 90 -16.32 -5.73 -5.15
CA ARG A 90 -16.10 -5.95 -3.71
C ARG A 90 -15.61 -7.37 -3.42
N SER A 91 -16.16 -8.38 -4.09
CA SER A 91 -15.73 -9.78 -3.94
C SER A 91 -14.29 -9.99 -4.40
N MET A 92 -13.93 -9.47 -5.59
CA MET A 92 -12.59 -9.55 -6.13
C MET A 92 -11.56 -8.83 -5.25
N TYR A 93 -11.92 -7.64 -4.74
CA TYR A 93 -11.08 -6.91 -3.78
C TYR A 93 -10.79 -7.75 -2.53
N ARG A 94 -11.83 -8.31 -1.88
CA ARG A 94 -11.64 -9.19 -0.71
C ARG A 94 -10.75 -10.38 -1.02
N TYR A 95 -10.95 -11.01 -2.18
CA TYR A 95 -10.15 -12.17 -2.60
C TYR A 95 -8.67 -11.81 -2.80
N ALA A 96 -8.39 -10.66 -3.43
CA ALA A 96 -7.05 -10.14 -3.68
C ALA A 96 -6.38 -9.72 -2.36
N PHE A 97 -7.09 -8.98 -1.52
CA PHE A 97 -6.60 -8.47 -0.24
C PHE A 97 -6.21 -9.59 0.73
N ALA A 98 -7.05 -10.63 0.85
CA ALA A 98 -6.76 -11.79 1.69
C ALA A 98 -5.45 -12.52 1.34
N ARG A 99 -4.88 -12.26 0.15
CA ARG A 99 -3.66 -12.88 -0.36
C ARG A 99 -2.47 -11.92 -0.43
N LEU A 100 -2.66 -10.65 -0.09
CA LEU A 100 -1.57 -9.69 -0.08
C LEU A 100 -0.70 -9.91 1.18
N PRO A 101 0.64 -9.88 1.06
CA PRO A 101 1.55 -9.99 2.21
C PRO A 101 1.59 -8.68 3.02
N ILE A 102 0.45 -8.25 3.54
CA ILE A 102 0.25 -6.94 4.20
C ILE A 102 0.15 -7.06 5.72
N GLN A 103 0.01 -8.28 6.26
CA GLN A 103 -0.08 -8.51 7.72
C GLN A 103 1.03 -7.82 8.51
N GLY A 104 2.24 -7.70 7.95
CA GLY A 104 3.32 -6.95 8.60
C GLY A 104 3.03 -5.45 8.74
N LYS A 105 2.47 -4.81 7.71
CA LYS A 105 2.24 -3.36 7.68
C LYS A 105 1.18 -2.89 8.68
N LYS A 106 0.11 -3.67 8.87
CA LYS A 106 -0.94 -3.39 9.88
C LYS A 106 -0.35 -3.39 11.30
N ALA A 107 0.45 -4.41 11.63
CA ALA A 107 1.14 -4.47 12.91
C ALA A 107 2.12 -3.29 13.14
N TYR A 108 2.78 -2.79 12.09
CA TYR A 108 3.58 -1.56 12.17
C TYR A 108 2.70 -0.33 12.41
N HIS A 109 1.59 -0.19 11.68
CA HIS A 109 0.66 0.91 11.84
C HIS A 109 0.09 0.97 13.26
N ASP A 110 -0.38 -0.17 13.79
CA ASP A 110 -0.92 -0.31 15.15
C ASP A 110 0.12 0.04 16.23
N LYS A 111 1.39 -0.33 15.99
CA LYS A 111 2.48 -0.10 16.94
C LYS A 111 2.88 1.37 17.03
N PHE A 112 3.00 2.05 15.89
CA PHE A 112 3.50 3.42 15.84
C PHE A 112 2.40 4.48 15.87
N ARG A 113 1.13 4.06 15.72
CA ARG A 113 -0.07 4.89 15.80
C ARG A 113 0.07 6.23 15.06
N PRO A 114 0.13 6.22 13.71
CA PRO A 114 0.16 7.44 12.92
C PRO A 114 -0.98 8.40 13.28
N ASP A 115 -0.75 9.70 13.09
CA ASP A 115 -1.74 10.72 13.38
C ASP A 115 -2.98 10.55 12.49
N ALA A 116 -4.13 10.26 13.12
CA ALA A 116 -5.40 10.06 12.44
C ALA A 116 -5.86 11.30 11.66
N ALA A 117 -5.45 12.51 12.06
CA ALA A 117 -5.77 13.74 11.33
C ALA A 117 -5.05 13.83 9.96
N LEU A 118 -3.96 13.09 9.80
CA LEU A 118 -3.17 13.02 8.56
C LEU A 118 -3.54 11.82 7.68
N GLU A 119 -4.49 10.99 8.11
CA GLU A 119 -4.98 9.88 7.32
C GLU A 119 -5.65 10.38 6.03
N ARG A 120 -5.31 9.75 4.91
CA ARG A 120 -5.85 10.07 3.59
C ARG A 120 -6.24 8.79 2.86
N GLY A 121 -7.40 8.82 2.21
CA GLY A 121 -7.85 7.72 1.37
C GLY A 121 -6.95 7.56 0.14
N LEU A 122 -6.58 6.31 -0.16
CA LEU A 122 -6.00 5.93 -1.43
C LEU A 122 -7.10 5.32 -2.31
N TYR A 123 -7.31 5.89 -3.48
CA TYR A 123 -8.38 5.50 -4.38
C TYR A 123 -7.82 4.84 -5.64
N LEU A 124 -8.45 3.75 -6.06
CA LEU A 124 -8.22 3.16 -7.37
C LEU A 124 -9.24 3.77 -8.34
N MET A 125 -8.74 4.44 -9.37
CA MET A 125 -9.58 4.98 -10.43
C MET A 125 -9.53 4.07 -11.65
N PHE A 126 -10.71 3.68 -12.11
CA PHE A 126 -10.93 2.82 -13.25
C PHE A 126 -11.50 3.68 -14.39
N VAL A 127 -10.76 3.80 -15.48
CA VAL A 127 -11.16 4.60 -16.64
C VAL A 127 -11.83 3.67 -17.65
N SER A 128 -13.11 3.86 -17.95
CA SER A 128 -13.77 3.12 -19.05
C SER A 128 -13.55 3.87 -20.36
N GLU A 129 -13.15 3.18 -21.42
CA GLU A 129 -13.13 3.72 -22.79
C GLU A 129 -14.58 3.94 -23.28
N GLY A 130 -15.15 5.09 -22.92
CA GLY A 130 -16.53 5.45 -23.27
C GLY A 130 -16.91 6.89 -22.92
N GLY A 131 -15.93 7.80 -22.86
CA GLY A 131 -16.17 9.22 -22.57
C GLY A 131 -16.58 10.00 -23.82
N ALA A 132 -17.84 9.89 -24.28
CA ALA A 132 -18.60 10.93 -25.00
C ALA A 132 -19.93 10.36 -25.52
N GLY A 133 -20.92 10.21 -24.63
CA GLY A 133 -22.28 9.84 -25.02
C GLY A 133 -22.44 8.39 -25.53
N LEU A 134 -23.68 7.93 -25.52
CA LEU A 134 -24.17 6.66 -26.06
C LEU A 134 -23.92 5.36 -25.23
N LYS A 135 -25.07 4.81 -24.85
CA LYS A 135 -25.44 3.37 -24.73
C LYS A 135 -25.08 2.63 -23.43
N LYS A 136 -26.05 2.70 -22.51
CA LYS A 136 -26.45 1.58 -21.62
C LYS A 136 -26.45 0.27 -22.41
N GLY A 137 -25.45 -0.57 -22.22
CA GLY A 137 -25.47 -1.93 -22.76
C GLY A 137 -24.25 -2.71 -22.31
N LEU A 138 -24.47 -3.69 -21.42
CA LEU A 138 -23.72 -4.90 -21.02
C LEU A 138 -22.15 -5.00 -21.10
N GLY A 139 -21.41 -4.06 -21.65
CA GLY A 139 -19.96 -4.14 -21.90
C GLY A 139 -19.06 -3.69 -20.73
N GLY A 140 -19.57 -2.86 -19.81
CA GLY A 140 -18.77 -2.30 -18.71
C GLY A 140 -18.26 -3.32 -17.69
N GLY A 141 -18.89 -4.50 -17.59
CA GLY A 141 -18.48 -5.55 -16.65
C GLY A 141 -17.14 -6.19 -17.00
N VAL A 142 -16.86 -6.44 -18.28
CA VAL A 142 -15.63 -7.12 -18.73
C VAL A 142 -14.43 -6.18 -18.62
N GLU A 143 -14.62 -4.90 -18.92
CA GLU A 143 -13.57 -3.88 -18.83
C GLU A 143 -13.14 -3.65 -17.37
N LEU A 144 -14.10 -3.54 -16.44
CA LEU A 144 -13.80 -3.44 -15.02
C LEU A 144 -13.08 -4.69 -14.49
N VAL A 145 -13.52 -5.90 -14.89
CA VAL A 145 -12.83 -7.15 -14.52
C VAL A 145 -11.38 -7.15 -15.01
N ARG A 146 -11.12 -6.70 -16.24
CA ARG A 146 -9.74 -6.57 -16.76
C ARG A 146 -8.91 -5.59 -15.96
N GLN A 147 -9.48 -4.45 -15.58
CA GLN A 147 -8.76 -3.44 -14.82
C GLN A 147 -8.48 -3.89 -13.37
N VAL A 148 -9.44 -4.57 -12.73
CA VAL A 148 -9.24 -5.20 -11.42
C VAL A 148 -8.16 -6.27 -11.47
N VAL A 149 -8.17 -7.11 -12.52
CA VAL A 149 -7.11 -8.11 -12.76
C VAL A 149 -5.77 -7.41 -13.01
N GLY A 150 -5.76 -6.29 -13.72
CA GLY A 150 -4.57 -5.46 -13.94
C GLY A 150 -3.97 -4.93 -12.64
N VAL A 151 -4.81 -4.39 -11.74
CA VAL A 151 -4.37 -3.93 -10.41
C VAL A 151 -3.82 -5.09 -9.58
N ALA A 152 -4.50 -6.24 -9.58
CA ALA A 152 -4.05 -7.42 -8.85
C ALA A 152 -2.71 -7.97 -9.39
N HIS A 153 -2.53 -7.94 -10.71
CA HIS A 153 -1.27 -8.30 -11.36
C HIS A 153 -0.15 -7.33 -10.99
N LEU A 154 -0.40 -6.01 -11.04
CA LEU A 154 0.55 -4.97 -10.64
C LEU A 154 0.97 -5.10 -9.17
N ALA A 155 0.03 -5.46 -8.30
CA ALA A 155 0.28 -5.74 -6.90
C ALA A 155 1.03 -7.08 -6.64
N ASN A 156 1.48 -7.76 -7.70
CA ASN A 156 2.15 -9.06 -7.68
C ASN A 156 1.32 -10.14 -6.94
N ILE A 157 -0.01 -10.02 -6.97
CA ILE A 157 -0.92 -11.03 -6.46
C ILE A 157 -1.03 -12.09 -7.54
N ARG A 158 -0.50 -13.29 -7.28
CA ARG A 158 -0.70 -14.44 -8.17
C ARG A 158 -2.16 -14.91 -8.09
N ILE A 159 -3.03 -14.38 -8.95
CA ILE A 159 -4.38 -14.92 -9.16
C ILE A 159 -4.22 -16.24 -9.93
N ARG A 160 -4.10 -17.37 -9.20
CA ARG A 160 -3.90 -18.68 -9.81
C ARG A 160 -5.18 -19.38 -10.30
N ARG A 161 -6.36 -18.80 -10.11
CA ARG A 161 -7.62 -19.25 -10.73
C ARG A 161 -8.72 -18.22 -10.44
N VAL A 162 -9.30 -17.64 -11.49
CA VAL A 162 -10.66 -17.07 -11.40
C VAL A 162 -11.58 -18.22 -11.80
N VAL A 163 -12.10 -18.94 -10.81
CA VAL A 163 -13.13 -19.95 -11.06
C VAL A 163 -14.44 -19.20 -11.26
N TRP A 164 -14.91 -19.15 -12.50
CA TRP A 164 -16.33 -18.91 -12.78
C TRP A 164 -16.99 -20.29 -12.85
N GLY A 165 -17.85 -20.59 -11.89
CA GLY A 165 -18.59 -21.88 -11.81
C GLY A 165 -17.99 -22.86 -10.84
#